data_AF-A0A3D0X723-F1
#
_entry.id   AF-A0A3D0X723-F1
#
_cell.length_a   1.000
_cell.length_b   1.000
_cell.length_c   1.000
_cell.angle_alpha   90.00
_cell.angle_beta   90.00
_cell.angle_gamma   90.00
#
_symmetry.space_group_name_H-M   'P 1'
#
loop_
_entity.id
_entity.type
_entity.pdbx_description
1 polymer ?
#
loop_
_entity_poly.entity_id
_entity_poly.type
_entity_poly.pdbx_seq_one_letter_code
_entity_poly.pdbx_strand_id
1 'polypeptide(L)'
;FNEELCIKTTVNRLFEVFDDLISKNKITPDSYLYLVDDGSSDSTWQIISELHAGDNRVKGMKFIRNYGNQKALIAGLEGVHRLGCDCVVSIDADLQQDEMAIEKFIDKYMEGYDIVAGIRNDRKTDNFFKRTTAVAFYKTMGLLG
;
A
#
# COMPACT_ATOMS: atom_id res chain seq x y z
N PHE A 1 4.71 8.88 5.63
CA PHE A 1 5.64 9.87 6.20
C PHE A 1 4.84 11.13 6.42
N ASN A 2 4.77 11.63 7.65
CA ASN A 2 3.91 12.73 8.08
C ASN A 2 2.42 12.53 7.75
N GLU A 3 1.84 11.46 8.29
CA GLU A 3 0.47 10.97 8.01
C GLU A 3 -0.45 11.09 9.23
N GLU A 4 -0.17 12.00 10.17
CA GLU A 4 -0.88 12.06 11.46
C GLU A 4 -2.41 12.23 11.34
N LEU A 5 -2.87 12.87 10.26
CA LEU A 5 -4.28 13.13 10.02
C LEU A 5 -5.06 11.93 9.47
N CYS A 6 -4.40 11.04 8.74
CA CYS A 6 -5.06 9.93 8.04
C CYS A 6 -4.83 8.57 8.72
N ILE A 7 -3.70 8.37 9.41
CA ILE A 7 -3.28 7.05 9.88
C ILE A 7 -4.32 6.32 10.75
N LYS A 8 -5.03 7.04 11.64
CA LYS A 8 -6.09 6.43 12.46
C LYS A 8 -7.26 5.93 11.61
N THR A 9 -7.68 6.75 10.65
CA THR A 9 -8.74 6.41 9.71
C THR A 9 -8.33 5.23 8.83
N THR A 10 -7.10 5.23 8.33
CA THR A 10 -6.53 4.14 7.52
C THR A 10 -6.53 2.83 8.30
N VAL A 11 -6.02 2.82 9.53
CA VAL A 11 -5.98 1.62 10.36
C VAL A 11 -7.39 1.10 10.68
N ASN A 12 -8.32 1.98 11.03
CA ASN A 12 -9.71 1.57 11.28
C ASN A 12 -10.35 0.95 10.04
N ARG A 13 -10.13 1.55 8.86
CA ARG A 13 -10.67 1.04 7.60
C ARG A 13 -10.07 -0.31 7.23
N LEU A 14 -8.77 -0.49 7.43
CA LEU A 14 -8.10 -1.77 7.20
C LEU A 14 -8.56 -2.85 8.20
N PHE A 15 -8.91 -2.47 9.43
CA PHE A 15 -9.55 -3.39 10.37
C PHE A 15 -10.94 -3.84 9.93
N GLU A 16 -11.76 -2.96 9.36
CA GLU A 16 -13.03 -3.37 8.76
C GLU A 16 -12.82 -4.41 7.66
N VAL A 17 -11.79 -4.22 6.82
CA VAL A 17 -11.41 -5.19 5.78
C VAL A 17 -10.92 -6.50 6.40
N PHE A 18 -10.09 -6.44 7.44
CA PHE A 18 -9.63 -7.66 8.14
C PHE A 18 -10.79 -8.44 8.73
N ASP A 19 -11.69 -7.77 9.46
CA ASP A 19 -12.82 -8.41 10.11
C ASP A 19 -13.76 -9.06 9.08
N ASP A 20 -14.00 -8.40 7.94
CA ASP A 20 -14.73 -8.97 6.81
C ASP A 20 -14.04 -10.22 6.23
N LEU A 21 -12.72 -10.16 5.97
CA LEU A 21 -11.95 -11.28 5.43
C LEU A 21 -11.86 -12.46 6.41
N ILE A 22 -11.75 -12.19 7.71
CA ILE A 22 -11.80 -13.20 8.78
C ILE A 22 -13.18 -13.86 8.79
N SER A 23 -14.26 -13.09 8.70
CA SER A 23 -15.63 -13.62 8.68
C SER A 23 -15.87 -14.53 7.46
N LYS A 24 -15.22 -14.24 6.33
CA LYS A 24 -15.22 -15.05 5.11
C LYS A 24 -14.24 -16.24 5.15
N ASN A 25 -13.51 -16.43 6.25
CA ASN A 25 -12.45 -17.43 6.42
C ASN A 25 -11.35 -17.35 5.34
N LYS A 26 -11.06 -16.15 4.82
CA LYS A 26 -10.00 -15.91 3.82
C LYS A 26 -8.65 -15.65 4.47
N ILE A 27 -8.65 -15.08 5.67
CA ILE A 27 -7.47 -14.86 6.49
C ILE A 27 -7.72 -15.33 7.91
N THR A 28 -6.66 -15.54 8.67
CA THR A 28 -6.72 -15.99 10.05
C THR A 28 -6.77 -14.80 11.03
N PRO A 29 -7.37 -14.96 12.23
CA PRO A 29 -7.47 -13.88 13.22
C PRO A 29 -6.14 -13.33 13.76
N ASP A 30 -5.04 -14.06 13.58
CA ASP A 30 -3.68 -13.63 13.92
C ASP A 30 -3.01 -12.76 12.83
N SER A 31 -3.72 -12.48 11.74
CA SER A 31 -3.31 -11.49 10.73
C SER A 31 -3.11 -10.12 11.36
N TYR A 32 -2.11 -9.37 10.88
CA TYR A 32 -1.69 -8.11 11.48
C TYR A 32 -1.35 -7.06 10.43
N LEU A 33 -1.45 -5.78 10.82
CA LEU A 33 -0.96 -4.63 10.08
C LEU A 33 0.47 -4.31 10.51
N TYR A 34 1.36 -4.16 9.54
CA TYR A 34 2.76 -3.78 9.79
C TYR A 34 3.01 -2.38 9.23
N LEU A 35 3.05 -1.39 10.12
CA LEU A 35 3.18 0.02 9.77
C LEU A 35 4.66 0.44 9.80
N VAL A 36 5.15 0.98 8.69
CA VAL A 36 6.51 1.51 8.59
C VAL A 36 6.49 3.03 8.53
N ASP A 37 7.00 3.67 9.59
CA ASP A 37 7.21 5.11 9.64
C ASP A 37 8.58 5.47 9.04
N ASP A 38 8.58 6.12 7.89
CA ASP A 38 9.79 6.61 7.19
C ASP A 38 10.36 7.88 7.84
N GLY A 39 10.52 7.85 9.16
CA GLY A 39 11.13 8.93 9.96
C GLY A 39 10.31 10.21 10.01
N SER A 40 9.00 10.10 10.28
CA SER A 40 8.13 11.27 10.40
C SER A 40 8.55 12.18 11.55
N SER A 41 8.37 13.48 11.33
CA SER A 41 8.68 14.56 12.28
C SER A 41 7.45 15.05 13.06
N ASP A 42 6.26 14.61 12.65
CA ASP A 42 4.98 14.93 13.28
C ASP A 42 4.55 13.84 14.29
N SER A 43 3.27 13.83 14.66
CA SER A 43 2.73 12.90 15.66
C SER A 43 2.49 11.49 15.12
N THR A 44 2.81 11.19 13.85
CA THR A 44 2.52 9.89 13.21
C THR A 44 3.03 8.71 14.03
N TRP A 45 4.28 8.76 14.50
CA TRP A 45 4.85 7.66 15.28
C TRP A 45 4.19 7.48 16.64
N GLN A 46 3.84 8.58 17.30
CA GLN A 46 3.13 8.52 18.56
C GLN A 46 1.78 7.81 18.36
N ILE A 47 1.07 8.17 17.30
CA ILE A 47 -0.21 7.54 16.96
C ILE A 47 -0.03 6.04 16.66
N ILE A 48 0.99 5.65 15.89
CA ILE A 48 1.30 4.23 15.63
C ILE A 48 1.58 3.48 16.93
N SER A 49 2.32 4.10 17.86
CA SER A 49 2.65 3.52 19.16
C SER A 49 1.41 3.34 20.04
N GLU A 50 0.51 4.33 20.06
CA GLU A 50 -0.78 4.25 20.75
C GLU A 50 -1.67 3.14 20.17
N LEU A 51 -1.74 3.03 18.84
CA LEU A 51 -2.49 1.97 18.16
C LEU A 51 -1.94 0.58 18.47
N HIS A 52 -0.61 0.41 18.47
CA HIS A 52 0.04 -0.84 18.88
C HIS A 52 -0.26 -1.22 20.34
N ALA A 53 -0.27 -0.24 21.25
CA ALA A 53 -0.59 -0.49 22.66
C ALA A 53 -2.08 -0.85 22.86
N GLY A 54 -2.97 -0.35 22.00
CA GLY A 54 -4.41 -0.62 22.06
C GLY A 54 -4.84 -1.92 21.37
N ASP A 55 -4.13 -2.35 20.33
CA ASP A 55 -4.46 -3.55 19.55
C ASP A 55 -3.20 -4.28 19.09
N ASN A 56 -3.05 -5.54 19.52
CA ASN A 56 -1.90 -6.41 19.19
C ASN A 56 -1.81 -6.75 17.69
N ARG A 57 -2.87 -6.50 16.91
CA ARG A 57 -2.88 -6.63 15.45
C ARG A 57 -2.12 -5.51 14.75
N VAL A 58 -1.76 -4.42 15.44
CA VAL A 58 -0.89 -3.38 14.89
C VAL A 58 0.54 -3.68 15.30
N LYS A 59 1.48 -3.66 14.35
CA LYS A 59 2.92 -3.70 14.59
C LYS A 59 3.54 -2.49 13.89
N GLY A 60 4.58 -1.91 14.48
CA GLY A 60 5.18 -0.68 13.99
C GLY A 60 6.70 -0.74 13.94
N MET A 61 7.28 -0.12 12.92
CA MET A 61 8.71 0.17 12.84
C MET A 61 8.91 1.63 12.44
N LYS A 62 9.89 2.30 13.06
CA LYS A 62 10.27 3.67 12.70
C LYS A 62 11.71 3.75 12.25
N PHE A 63 11.94 4.47 11.16
CA PHE A 63 13.26 4.92 10.78
C PHE A 63 13.70 6.16 11.56
N ILE A 64 15.01 6.26 11.80
CA ILE A 64 15.61 7.39 12.54
C ILE A 64 15.46 8.71 11.75
N ARG A 65 15.34 8.65 10.43
CA ARG A 65 15.11 9.78 9.52
C ARG A 65 14.43 9.28 8.25
N ASN A 66 14.00 10.21 7.39
CA ASN A 66 13.46 9.87 6.08
C ASN A 66 14.55 9.25 5.18
N TYR A 67 14.27 8.05 4.69
CA TYR A 67 15.11 7.30 3.76
C TYR A 67 14.42 7.08 2.41
N GLY A 68 13.12 7.35 2.32
CA GLY A 68 12.30 7.22 1.12
C GLY A 68 11.42 5.97 1.14
N ASN A 69 10.25 6.08 0.51
CA ASN A 69 9.20 5.06 0.49
C ASN A 69 9.69 3.66 0.07
N GLN A 70 10.56 3.56 -0.95
CA GLN A 70 11.09 2.26 -1.40
C GLN A 70 11.88 1.52 -0.31
N LYS A 71 12.67 2.25 0.48
CA LYS A 71 13.42 1.65 1.59
C LYS A 71 12.50 1.27 2.74
N ALA A 72 11.48 2.08 3.01
CA ALA A 72 10.44 1.76 3.99
C ALA A 72 9.69 0.47 3.60
N LEU A 73 9.30 0.32 2.33
CA LEU A 73 8.66 -0.89 1.82
C LEU A 73 9.54 -2.12 1.99
N ILE A 74 10.81 -2.07 1.54
CA ILE A 74 11.74 -3.20 1.68
C ILE A 74 11.95 -3.57 3.14
N ALA A 75 12.13 -2.59 4.02
CA ALA A 75 12.30 -2.86 5.45
C ALA A 75 11.02 -3.43 6.09
N GLY A 76 9.85 -3.01 5.62
CA GLY A 76 8.56 -3.60 6.00
C GLY A 76 8.48 -5.07 5.62
N LEU A 77 8.79 -5.39 4.35
CA LEU A 77 8.82 -6.78 3.84
C LEU A 77 9.80 -7.65 4.62
N GLU A 78 11.00 -7.14 4.91
CA GLU A 78 11.99 -7.84 5.72
C GLU A 78 11.51 -8.04 7.17
N GLY A 79 10.84 -7.03 7.74
CA GLY A 79 10.27 -7.08 9.08
C GLY A 79 9.19 -8.15 9.23
N VAL A 80 8.23 -8.19 8.29
CA VAL A 80 7.16 -9.21 8.30
C VAL A 80 7.70 -10.60 8.00
N HIS A 81 8.68 -10.74 7.11
CA HIS A 81 9.34 -12.01 6.84
C HIS A 81 9.96 -12.61 8.10
N ARG A 82 10.62 -11.79 8.94
CA ARG A 82 11.20 -12.24 10.22
C ARG A 82 10.17 -12.62 11.26
N LEU A 83 9.01 -11.98 11.25
CA LEU A 83 7.91 -12.31 12.16
C LEU A 83 7.16 -13.58 11.75
N GLY A 84 7.28 -13.98 10.49
CA GLY A 84 6.48 -15.04 9.90
C GLY A 84 5.15 -14.50 9.37
N CYS A 85 4.84 -14.88 8.14
CA CYS A 85 3.57 -14.62 7.47
C CYS A 85 3.46 -15.57 6.26
N ASP A 86 2.23 -15.98 5.93
CA ASP A 86 1.98 -16.78 4.73
C ASP A 86 1.97 -15.92 3.46
N CYS A 87 1.43 -14.70 3.56
CA CYS A 87 1.32 -13.76 2.46
C CYS A 87 1.44 -12.32 2.98
N VAL A 88 1.91 -11.41 2.12
CA VAL A 88 2.05 -9.98 2.43
C VAL A 88 1.40 -9.17 1.33
N VAL A 89 0.55 -8.21 1.74
CA VAL A 89 -0.02 -7.20 0.85
C VAL A 89 0.53 -5.84 1.28
N SER A 90 1.22 -5.16 0.37
CA SER A 90 1.67 -3.79 0.58
C SER A 90 0.63 -2.79 0.09
N ILE A 91 0.31 -1.79 0.91
CA ILE A 91 -0.61 -0.70 0.58
C ILE A 91 -0.06 0.63 1.12
N ASP A 92 -0.32 1.73 0.40
CA ASP A 92 0.04 3.06 0.85
C ASP A 92 -0.94 3.56 1.93
N ALA A 93 -0.44 4.37 2.87
CA ALA A 93 -1.21 4.82 4.03
C ALA A 93 -2.30 5.86 3.72
N ASP A 94 -2.29 6.44 2.51
CA ASP A 94 -3.18 7.53 2.11
C ASP A 94 -4.55 7.08 1.58
N LEU A 95 -4.82 5.76 1.56
CA LEU A 95 -6.06 5.14 1.05
C LEU A 95 -6.47 5.63 -0.36
N GLN A 96 -5.52 6.07 -1.19
CA GLN A 96 -5.83 6.38 -2.59
C GLN A 96 -6.10 5.13 -3.44
N GLN A 97 -5.81 3.96 -2.88
CA GLN A 97 -6.00 2.65 -3.49
C GLN A 97 -7.28 2.03 -2.94
N ASP A 98 -8.02 1.31 -3.79
CA ASP A 98 -9.21 0.57 -3.39
C ASP A 98 -8.83 -0.57 -2.42
N GLU A 99 -9.12 -0.40 -1.13
CA GLU A 99 -8.85 -1.39 -0.10
C GLU A 99 -9.60 -2.71 -0.34
N MET A 100 -10.71 -2.68 -1.11
CA MET A 100 -11.44 -3.90 -1.50
C MET A 100 -10.65 -4.74 -2.51
N ALA A 101 -9.59 -4.20 -3.13
CA ALA A 101 -8.69 -4.98 -3.97
C ALA A 101 -7.88 -6.01 -3.18
N ILE A 102 -7.72 -5.83 -1.85
CA ILE A 102 -7.00 -6.77 -0.97
C ILE A 102 -7.67 -8.15 -1.02
N GLU A 103 -9.02 -8.20 -0.97
CA GLU A 103 -9.76 -9.47 -1.08
C GLU A 103 -9.43 -10.20 -2.38
N LYS A 104 -9.38 -9.47 -3.50
CA LYS A 104 -9.04 -10.05 -4.82
C LYS A 104 -7.60 -10.55 -4.87
N PHE A 105 -6.67 -9.88 -4.18
CA PHE A 105 -5.29 -10.34 -4.09
C PHE A 105 -5.17 -11.63 -3.29
N ILE A 106 -5.90 -11.72 -2.17
CA ILE A 106 -5.96 -12.95 -1.36
C ILE A 106 -6.58 -14.09 -2.17
N ASP A 107 -7.64 -13.83 -2.93
CA ASP A 107 -8.25 -14.85 -3.80
C ASP A 107 -7.26 -15.41 -4.82
N LYS A 108 -6.49 -14.53 -5.45
CA LYS A 108 -5.45 -14.95 -6.39
C LYS A 108 -4.31 -15.68 -5.69
N TYR A 109 -3.90 -15.27 -4.50
CA TYR A 109 -2.94 -16.03 -3.72
C TYR A 109 -3.45 -17.46 -3.40
N MET A 110 -4.72 -17.58 -3.00
CA MET A 110 -5.37 -18.88 -2.71
C MET A 110 -5.55 -19.77 -3.95
N GLU A 111 -5.60 -19.19 -5.16
CA GLU A 111 -5.54 -19.93 -6.42
C GLU A 111 -4.14 -20.51 -6.72
N GLY A 112 -3.12 -20.18 -5.92
CA GLY A 112 -1.75 -20.68 -6.03
C GLY A 112 -0.77 -19.75 -6.77
N TYR A 113 -1.09 -18.47 -6.90
CA TYR A 113 -0.17 -17.48 -7.49
C TYR A 113 0.80 -16.93 -6.43
N ASP A 114 2.10 -17.01 -6.71
CA ASP A 114 3.14 -16.52 -5.79
C ASP A 114 3.22 -14.99 -5.73
N ILE A 115 2.92 -14.31 -6.84
CA ILE A 115 3.01 -12.85 -6.96
C ILE A 115 1.73 -12.33 -7.62
N VAL A 116 1.03 -11.44 -6.92
CA VAL A 116 -0.17 -10.77 -7.40
C VAL A 116 0.08 -9.27 -7.41
N ALA A 117 -0.16 -8.62 -8.56
CA ALA A 117 0.04 -7.19 -8.72
C ALA A 117 -1.23 -6.49 -9.22
N GLY A 118 -1.61 -5.41 -8.55
CA GLY A 118 -2.68 -4.52 -9.00
C GLY A 118 -2.20 -3.64 -10.16
N ILE A 119 -2.88 -3.73 -11.31
CA ILE A 119 -2.62 -2.85 -12.45
C ILE A 119 -3.75 -1.82 -12.53
N ARG A 120 -3.41 -0.53 -12.49
CA ARG A 120 -4.37 0.55 -12.74
C ARG A 120 -4.87 0.44 -14.18
N ASN A 121 -6.16 0.11 -14.35
CA ASN A 121 -6.77 0.03 -15.68
C ASN A 121 -7.38 1.40 -16.07
N ASP A 122 -6.56 2.45 -16.06
CA ASP A 122 -6.97 3.76 -16.56
C ASP A 122 -6.87 3.78 -18.11
N ARG A 123 -7.87 3.21 -18.78
CA ARG A 123 -8.07 3.36 -20.25
C ARG A 123 -9.25 4.25 -20.60
N LYS A 124 -9.54 5.28 -19.81
CA LYS A 124 -10.60 6.26 -20.14
C LYS A 124 -10.12 7.68 -20.39
N THR A 125 -8.86 8.02 -20.13
CA THR A 125 -8.33 9.38 -20.36
C THR A 125 -7.28 9.50 -21.47
N ASP A 126 -6.76 8.39 -22.01
CA ASP A 126 -5.59 8.43 -22.90
C ASP A 126 -5.86 8.54 -24.41
N ASN A 127 -7.11 8.51 -24.87
CA ASN A 127 -7.36 8.26 -26.30
C ASN A 127 -7.22 9.47 -27.26
N PHE A 128 -7.29 10.72 -26.79
CA PHE A 128 -7.31 11.88 -27.70
C PHE A 128 -6.13 12.87 -27.56
N PHE A 129 -5.57 13.06 -26.35
CA PHE A 129 -4.54 14.09 -26.16
C PHE A 129 -3.10 13.61 -26.42
N LYS A 130 -2.75 12.38 -26.02
CA LYS A 130 -1.38 11.84 -26.22
C LYS A 130 -1.05 11.45 -27.65
N ARG A 131 -2.06 11.02 -28.43
CA ARG A 131 -1.85 10.65 -29.84
C ARG A 131 -1.56 11.88 -30.71
N THR A 132 -2.08 13.05 -30.34
CA THR A 132 -1.94 14.29 -31.11
C THR A 132 -0.62 15.00 -30.82
N THR A 133 -0.14 14.99 -29.58
CA THR A 133 1.16 15.58 -29.20
C THR A 133 2.34 14.79 -29.76
N ALA A 134 2.28 13.45 -29.77
CA ALA A 134 3.32 12.64 -30.38
C ALA A 134 3.44 12.88 -31.90
N VAL A 135 2.32 13.00 -32.61
CA VAL A 135 2.31 13.28 -34.06
C VAL A 135 2.79 14.71 -34.37
N ALA A 136 2.45 15.69 -33.53
CA ALA A 136 2.93 17.06 -33.70
C ALA A 136 4.46 17.18 -33.54
N PHE A 137 5.04 16.47 -32.58
CA PHE A 137 6.49 16.46 -32.36
C PHE A 137 7.26 15.87 -33.55
N TYR A 138 6.79 14.77 -34.14
CA TYR A 138 7.44 14.19 -35.33
C TYR A 138 7.26 15.04 -36.60
N LYS A 139 6.13 15.74 -36.74
CA LYS A 139 5.90 16.64 -37.89
C LYS A 139 6.80 17.87 -37.87
N THR A 140 7.08 18.46 -36.71
CA THR A 140 7.98 19.62 -36.62
C THR A 140 9.44 19.22 -36.83
N MET A 141 9.83 18.02 -36.41
CA MET A 141 11.17 17.49 -36.62
C MET A 141 11.48 17.23 -38.12
N GLY A 142 10.46 16.88 -38.92
CA GLY A 142 10.61 16.71 -40.38
C GLY A 142 10.57 18.01 -41.20
N LEU A 143 10.23 19.15 -40.59
CA LEU A 143 10.21 20.47 -41.23
C LEU A 143 11.48 21.30 -40.94
N LEU A 144 12.30 20.85 -40.00
CA LEU A 144 13.59 21.47 -39.64
C LEU A 144 14.79 20.71 -40.23
N GLY A 145 14.55 19.82 -41.20
CA GLY A 145 15.55 19.17 -42.06
C GLY A 145 15.48 19.72 -43.48
#